data_AF-A0A9E6EVV6-F1
#
_entry.id   AF-A0A9E6EVV6-F1
#
_cell.length_a   1.000
_cell.length_b   1.000
_cell.length_c   1.000
_cell.angle_alpha   90.00
_cell.angle_beta   90.00
_cell.angle_gamma   90.00
#
_symmetry.space_group_name_H-M   'P 1'
#
loop_
_entity.id
_entity.type
_entity.pdbx_description
1 polymer ?
#
loop_
_entity_poly.entity_id
_entity_poly.type
_entity_poly.pdbx_seq_one_letter_code
_entity_poly.pdbx_strand_id
1 'polypeptide(L)' 'MEDYYDQDGQILDLLKIGILSADYINTVSPSYAKEILTKEHGDNLEKYLWRRHKNLSGILNGIDVDFFDPNQDKLIYK' A
#
# COMPACT_ATOMS: atom_id res chain seq x y z
N MET A 1 14.20 -20.32 5.33
CA MET A 1 13.79 -19.86 6.67
C MET A 1 14.79 -18.86 7.24
N GLU A 2 16.10 -19.00 6.92
CA GLU A 2 17.15 -18.04 7.32
C GLU A 2 17.05 -16.66 6.62
N ASP A 3 16.45 -16.57 5.42
CA ASP A 3 16.39 -15.33 4.63
C ASP A 3 15.53 -14.19 5.23
N TYR A 4 14.77 -14.48 6.30
CA TYR A 4 13.88 -13.51 6.95
C TYR A 4 14.45 -12.93 8.23
N TYR A 5 15.71 -13.25 8.58
CA TYR A 5 16.36 -12.76 9.78
C TYR A 5 17.59 -11.92 9.43
N ASP A 6 17.82 -10.83 10.17
CA ASP A 6 19.07 -10.07 10.07
C ASP A 6 20.23 -10.76 10.80
N GLN A 7 21.42 -10.13 10.77
CA GLN A 7 22.63 -10.66 11.41
C GLN A 7 22.51 -10.79 12.94
N ASP A 8 21.55 -10.09 13.54
CA ASP A 8 21.25 -10.12 14.97
C ASP A 8 20.14 -11.13 15.29
N GLY A 9 19.63 -11.87 14.29
CA GLY A 9 18.57 -12.85 14.45
C GLY A 9 17.17 -12.24 14.58
N GLN A 10 16.97 -10.98 14.21
CA GLN A 10 15.67 -10.31 14.24
C GLN A 10 14.95 -10.46 12.90
N ILE A 11 13.62 -10.59 12.95
CA ILE A 11 12.81 -10.71 11.74
C ILE A 11 12.90 -9.41 10.92
N LEU A 12 13.18 -9.56 9.62
CA LEU A 12 13.21 -8.46 8.67
C LEU A 12 11.80 -7.91 8.43
N ASP A 13 11.64 -6.60 8.63
CA ASP A 13 10.47 -5.87 8.16
C ASP A 13 10.64 -5.53 6.68
N LEU A 14 10.16 -6.44 5.84
CA LEU A 14 10.25 -6.33 4.38
C LEU A 14 9.54 -5.08 3.84
N LEU A 15 8.45 -4.65 4.48
CA LEU A 15 7.69 -3.48 4.04
C LEU A 15 8.47 -2.19 4.33
N LYS A 16 9.07 -2.08 5.52
CA LYS A 16 10.01 -1.00 5.84
C LYS A 16 11.19 -0.96 4.87
N ILE A 17 11.78 -2.12 4.55
CA ILE A 17 12.88 -2.21 3.58
C ILE A 17 12.43 -1.70 2.21
N GLY A 18 11.25 -2.13 1.74
CA GLY A 18 10.65 -1.65 0.50
C GLY A 18 10.42 -0.13 0.48
N ILE A 19 9.83 0.42 1.54
CA ILE A 19 9.60 1.88 1.69
C ILE A 19 10.92 2.66 1.59
N LEU A 20 11.98 2.18 2.24
CA LEU A 20 13.26 2.87 2.29
C LEU A 20 14.07 2.75 1.00
N SER A 21 13.84 1.70 0.21
CA SER A 21 14.68 1.36 -0.96
C SER A 21 14.04 1.71 -2.30
N ALA A 22 12.71 1.83 -2.38
CA ALA A 22 12.01 2.10 -3.62
C ALA A 22 12.23 3.53 -4.14
N ASP A 23 12.35 3.72 -5.44
CA ASP A 23 12.43 5.05 -6.08
C ASP A 23 11.15 5.88 -5.84
N TYR A 24 10.00 5.22 -5.98
CA TYR A 24 8.67 5.77 -5.74
C TYR A 24 7.80 4.75 -5.02
N ILE A 25 6.84 5.26 -4.24
CA ILE A 25 5.88 4.46 -3.49
C ILE A 25 4.49 4.87 -3.97
N ASN A 26 3.68 3.90 -4.41
CA ASN A 26 2.29 4.14 -4.77
C ASN A 26 1.35 3.39 -3.81
N THR A 27 0.18 3.98 -3.58
CA THR A 27 -0.92 3.34 -2.85
C THR A 27 -2.16 3.29 -3.73
N VAL A 28 -3.19 2.57 -3.26
CA VAL A 28 -4.43 2.31 -4.02
C VAL A 28 -5.40 3.50 -4.09
N SER A 29 -5.11 4.61 -3.42
CA SER A 29 -5.88 5.85 -3.55
C SER A 29 -5.12 7.08 -3.03
N PRO A 30 -5.39 8.28 -3.56
CA PRO A 30 -4.81 9.53 -3.04
C PRO A 30 -5.15 9.80 -1.57
N SER A 31 -6.32 9.38 -1.09
CA SER A 31 -6.70 9.52 0.32
C SER A 31 -5.88 8.59 1.20
N TYR A 32 -5.75 7.32 0.80
CA TYR A 32 -4.98 6.34 1.55
C TYR A 32 -3.50 6.72 1.66
N ALA A 33 -2.91 7.29 0.59
CA ALA A 33 -1.55 7.83 0.65
C ALA A 33 -1.36 8.92 1.72
N LYS A 34 -2.42 9.67 2.07
CA LYS A 34 -2.39 10.67 3.15
C LYS A 34 -2.65 10.05 4.50
N GLU A 35 -3.58 9.09 4.58
CA GLU A 35 -3.96 8.41 5.82
C GLU A 35 -2.77 7.70 6.45
N ILE A 36 -2.00 6.92 5.67
CA ILE A 36 -0.86 6.13 6.18
C ILE A 36 0.34 6.97 6.67
N LEU A 37 0.27 8.29 6.52
CA LEU A 37 1.25 9.22 7.09
C LEU A 37 0.95 9.56 8.55
N THR A 38 -0.19 9.13 9.10
CA THR A 38 -0.58 9.36 10.49
C THR A 38 -0.24 8.15 11.36
N LYS A 39 -0.08 8.38 12.67
CA LYS A 39 0.15 7.31 13.64
C LYS A 39 -1.02 6.32 13.72
N GLU A 40 -2.25 6.79 13.44
CA GLU A 40 -3.46 5.96 13.52
C GLU A 40 -3.53 4.91 12.40
N HIS A 41 -3.02 5.24 11.21
CA HIS A 41 -3.18 4.39 10.02
C HIS A 41 -1.85 3.90 9.41
N GLY A 42 -0.70 4.39 9.89
CA GLY A 42 0.60 4.04 9.33
C GLY A 42 1.27 2.81 9.93
N ASP A 43 0.65 2.14 10.90
CA ASP A 43 1.09 0.85 11.46
C ASP A 43 2.59 0.78 11.84
N ASN A 44 3.07 1.78 12.58
CA ASN A 44 4.48 1.98 12.97
C ASN A 44 5.46 2.29 11.81
N LEU A 45 4.95 2.38 10.59
CA LEU A 45 5.68 2.75 9.38
C LEU A 45 5.51 4.24 9.02
N GLU A 46 4.61 4.97 9.69
CA GLU A 46 4.27 6.36 9.39
C GLU A 46 5.51 7.25 9.34
N LYS A 47 6.49 7.02 10.24
CA LYS A 47 7.74 7.78 10.25
C LYS A 47 8.62 7.54 9.02
N TYR A 48 8.62 6.32 8.48
CA TYR A 48 9.41 5.99 7.28
C TYR A 48 8.69 6.48 6.02
N LEU A 49 7.37 6.32 5.97
CA LEU A 49 6.52 6.86 4.91
C LEU A 49 6.61 8.39 4.87
N TRP A 50 6.57 9.06 6.03
CA TRP A 50 6.73 10.51 6.13
C TRP A 50 8.11 10.96 5.67
N ARG A 51 9.20 10.22 5.96
CA ARG A 51 10.53 10.52 5.39
C ARG A 51 10.57 10.43 3.87
N ARG A 52 9.69 9.62 3.26
CA ARG A 52 9.60 9.39 1.82
C ARG A 52 8.40 10.10 1.17
N HIS A 53 7.67 10.97 1.88
CA HIS A 53 6.38 11.51 1.43
C HIS A 53 6.45 12.24 0.08
N LYS A 54 7.60 12.83 -0.30
CA LYS A 54 7.80 13.48 -1.60
C LYS A 54 7.77 12.50 -2.79
N ASN A 55 8.06 11.23 -2.53
CA ASN A 55 8.04 10.14 -3.50
C ASN A 55 6.83 9.20 -3.30
N LEU A 56 5.91 9.55 -2.39
CA LEU A 56 4.70 8.80 -2.10
C LEU A 56 3.51 9.42 -2.83
N SER A 57 2.78 8.59 -3.58
CA SER A 57 1.54 8.99 -4.24
C SER A 57 0.46 7.92 -4.10
N GLY A 58 -0.78 8.28 -4.41
CA GLY A 58 -1.88 7.34 -4.50
C GLY A 58 -2.45 7.32 -5.91
N ILE A 59 -2.60 6.13 -6.47
CA ILE A 59 -3.23 5.90 -7.77
C ILE A 59 -4.53 5.14 -7.49
N LEU A 60 -5.66 5.77 -7.81
CA LEU A 60 -6.96 5.17 -7.56
C LEU A 60 -7.10 3.87 -8.36
N ASN A 61 -7.36 2.77 -7.67
CA ASN A 61 -7.69 1.51 -8.34
C ASN A 61 -8.95 1.66 -9.18
N GLY A 62 -8.91 1.09 -10.38
CA GLY A 62 -10.06 0.98 -11.27
C GLY A 62 -10.75 -0.38 -11.18
N ILE A 63 -11.93 -0.46 -11.79
CA ILE A 63 -12.62 -1.71 -12.11
C ILE A 63 -12.90 -1.74 -13.62
N ASP A 64 -13.13 -2.92 -14.15
CA ASP A 64 -13.66 -3.09 -15.51
C ASP A 64 -15.15 -2.73 -15.52
N VAL A 65 -15.49 -1.57 -16.06
CA VAL A 65 -16.87 -1.05 -16.03
C VAL A 65 -17.79 -1.76 -17.01
N ASP A 66 -17.25 -2.42 -18.04
CA ASP A 66 -18.05 -3.18 -19.00
C ASP A 66 -18.41 -4.54 -18.40
N PHE A 67 -17.46 -5.17 -17.70
CA PHE A 67 -17.71 -6.42 -16.99
C PHE A 67 -18.63 -6.23 -15.78
N PHE A 68 -18.44 -5.17 -15.01
CA PHE A 68 -19.23 -4.86 -13.81
C PHE A 68 -20.43 -3.93 -14.06
N ASP A 69 -20.96 -3.86 -15.28
CA ASP A 69 -22.19 -3.09 -15.59
C ASP A 69 -23.42 -3.75 -14.94
N PRO A 70 -24.06 -3.14 -13.93
CA PRO A 70 -25.21 -3.74 -13.24
C PRO A 70 -26.44 -3.92 -14.13
N ASN A 71 -26.53 -3.23 -15.27
CA ASN A 71 -27.63 -3.43 -16.22
C ASN A 71 -27.48 -4.73 -17.02
N GLN A 72 -26.26 -5.25 -17.14
CA GLN A 72 -25.92 -6.42 -17.95
C GLN A 72 -25.38 -7.59 -17.12
N ASP A 73 -25.06 -7.35 -15.84
CA ASP A 73 -24.52 -8.35 -14.93
C ASP A 73 -25.57 -9.43 -14.61
N LYS A 74 -25.31 -10.64 -15.11
CA LYS A 74 -26.16 -11.83 -14.91
C LYS A 74 -25.99 -12.45 -13.53
N LEU A 75 -24.98 -12.06 -12.77
CA LEU A 75 -24.72 -12.53 -11.41
C LEU A 75 -25.51 -11.73 -10.37
N ILE A 76 -26.09 -10.59 -10.75
CA ILE A 76 -27.00 -9.84 -9.88
C ILE A 76 -28.30 -10.62 -9.71
N TYR A 77 -28.53 -11.10 -8.50
CA TYR A 77 -29.80 -11.71 -8.10
C TYR A 77 -30.92 -10.67 -8.16
N LYS A 78 -32.06 -11.05 -8.73
CA LYS A 78 -33.26 -10.22 -8.87
C LYS A 78 -34.39 -10.73 -7.98
#